data_AF-A6BES4-F1
#
_entry.id   AF-A6BES4-F1
#
_cell.length_a   1.000
_cell.length_b   1.000
_cell.length_c   1.000
_cell.angle_alpha   90.00
_cell.angle_beta   90.00
_cell.angle_gamma   90.00
#
_symmetry.space_group_name_H-M   'P 1'
#
loop_
_entity.id
_entity.type
_entity.pdbx_description
1 polymer ?
#
loop_
_entity_poly.entity_id
_entity_poly.type
_entity_poly.pdbx_seq_one_letter_code
_entity_poly.pdbx_strand_id
1 'polypeptide(L)'
;MRDDYKNKMASKIAARYQDLEERIMQDIVRRIVKTGEITSTADWQINRLRILGHSSEDIEREIKKTLNASYPEMFELYDKVIEKEYVRDKDVYEQINAEYIPYDQNEQLKRITEAIIDQSCEDLENVTNSLGFYLDYGNGRKVLTPLAQVYSGYLDAACYDIVTGAFDYNSVLRRVVTQLTNSGLRKIDYSSGRADRVDVAARRAVMTGVVKLTHKITEYHMEQLGCEYVEVSWHAGARPSHSVWQGKVYKWNK
;
A
#
# COMPACT_ATOMS: atom_id res chain seq x y z
N MET A 1 5.17 29.07 11.44
CA MET A 1 5.28 27.69 11.97
C MET A 1 4.19 26.75 11.46
N ARG A 2 2.91 27.16 11.44
CA ARG A 2 1.79 26.28 11.03
C ARG A 2 1.80 25.91 9.53
N ASP A 3 2.22 26.82 8.66
CA ASP A 3 2.22 26.58 7.21
C ASP A 3 3.43 25.80 6.72
N ASP A 4 4.61 26.04 7.29
CA ASP A 4 5.83 25.29 6.99
C ASP A 4 5.72 23.81 7.40
N TYR A 5 5.13 23.54 8.58
CA TYR A 5 4.85 22.19 9.03
C TYR A 5 3.82 21.47 8.13
N LYS A 6 2.73 22.15 7.74
CA LYS A 6 1.72 21.61 6.80
C LYS A 6 2.33 21.32 5.42
N ASN A 7 3.17 22.21 4.91
CA ASN A 7 3.84 22.01 3.62
C ASN A 7 4.81 20.82 3.68
N LYS A 8 5.58 20.69 4.76
CA LYS A 8 6.48 19.55 4.96
C LYS A 8 5.72 18.23 5.05
N MET A 9 4.57 18.23 5.73
CA MET A 9 3.67 17.08 5.84
C MET A 9 3.12 16.67 4.47
N ALA A 10 2.61 17.64 3.69
CA ALA A 10 2.12 17.42 2.34
C ALA A 10 3.21 16.86 1.41
N SER A 11 4.43 17.43 1.46
CA SER A 11 5.57 16.94 0.66
C SER A 11 5.97 15.51 1.00
N LYS A 12 5.94 15.12 2.29
CA LYS A 12 6.23 13.74 2.69
C LYS A 12 5.20 12.75 2.14
N ILE A 13 3.90 13.07 2.23
CA ILE A 13 2.83 12.23 1.69
C ILE A 13 2.96 12.12 0.17
N ALA A 14 3.16 13.24 -0.51
CA ALA A 14 3.35 13.26 -1.96
C ALA A 14 4.53 12.38 -2.38
N ALA A 15 5.66 12.45 -1.68
CA ALA A 15 6.81 11.59 -1.95
C ALA A 15 6.48 10.10 -1.80
N ARG A 16 5.68 9.71 -0.80
CA ARG A 16 5.25 8.30 -0.62
C ARG A 16 4.35 7.81 -1.74
N TYR A 17 3.46 8.65 -2.25
CA TYR A 17 2.62 8.33 -3.41
C TYR A 17 3.44 8.27 -4.70
N GLN A 18 4.38 9.19 -4.90
CA GLN A 18 5.32 9.14 -6.03
C GLN A 18 6.15 7.84 -6.01
N ASP A 19 6.69 7.44 -4.85
CA ASP A 19 7.42 6.18 -4.71
C ASP A 19 6.52 4.97 -5.04
N LEU A 20 5.23 5.02 -4.67
CA LEU A 20 4.23 3.99 -4.97
C LEU A 20 3.96 3.93 -6.49
N GLU A 21 3.69 5.07 -7.11
CA GLU A 21 3.43 5.20 -8.55
C GLU A 21 4.61 4.68 -9.37
N GLU A 22 5.85 5.00 -8.97
CA GLU A 22 7.05 4.48 -9.61
C GLU A 22 7.12 2.95 -9.51
N ARG A 23 6.85 2.36 -8.33
CA ARG A 23 6.82 0.90 -8.17
C ARG A 23 5.74 0.27 -9.04
N ILE A 24 4.56 0.88 -9.15
CA ILE A 24 3.46 0.40 -9.99
C ILE A 24 3.89 0.40 -11.46
N MET A 25 4.43 1.52 -11.94
CA MET A 25 4.90 1.68 -13.32
C MET A 25 6.00 0.67 -13.66
N GLN A 26 6.99 0.51 -12.77
CA GLN A 26 8.05 -0.49 -12.94
C GLN A 26 7.50 -1.91 -13.04
N ASP A 27 6.49 -2.28 -12.24
CA ASP A 27 5.89 -3.62 -12.31
C ASP A 27 5.07 -3.85 -13.58
N ILE A 28 4.32 -2.84 -14.04
CA ILE A 28 3.59 -2.85 -15.31
C ILE A 28 4.57 -3.11 -16.46
N VAL A 29 5.60 -2.27 -16.58
CA VAL A 29 6.59 -2.36 -17.67
C VAL A 29 7.33 -3.70 -17.62
N ARG A 30 7.76 -4.15 -16.44
CA ARG A 30 8.41 -5.44 -16.26
C ARG A 30 7.54 -6.60 -16.76
N ARG A 31 6.21 -6.54 -16.56
CA ARG A 31 5.28 -7.57 -17.05
C ARG A 31 5.12 -7.51 -18.55
N ILE A 32 4.97 -6.32 -19.13
CA ILE A 32 4.86 -6.13 -20.58
C ILE A 32 6.12 -6.65 -21.27
N VAL A 33 7.31 -6.24 -20.84
CA VAL A 33 8.59 -6.70 -21.41
C VAL A 33 8.72 -8.23 -21.34
N LYS A 34 8.28 -8.86 -20.25
CA LYS A 34 8.38 -10.31 -20.08
C LYS A 34 7.38 -11.12 -20.92
N THR A 35 6.22 -10.55 -21.22
CA THR A 35 5.10 -11.30 -21.81
C THR A 35 4.72 -10.85 -23.22
N GLY A 36 5.15 -9.65 -23.63
CA GLY A 36 4.75 -9.02 -24.87
C GLY A 36 3.30 -8.49 -24.87
N GLU A 37 2.65 -8.46 -23.70
CA GLU A 37 1.26 -8.04 -23.55
C GLU A 37 0.99 -7.36 -22.19
N ILE A 38 -0.09 -6.59 -22.10
CA ILE A 38 -0.59 -6.12 -20.79
C ILE A 38 -1.34 -7.29 -20.15
N THR A 39 -0.71 -7.89 -19.15
CA THR A 39 -1.32 -8.94 -18.33
C THR A 39 -2.48 -8.40 -17.49
N SER A 40 -3.39 -9.26 -17.03
CA SER A 40 -4.50 -8.85 -16.14
C SER A 40 -4.06 -8.15 -14.85
N THR A 41 -2.84 -8.44 -14.36
CA THR A 41 -2.25 -7.72 -13.22
C THR A 41 -1.75 -6.33 -13.61
N ALA A 42 -1.19 -6.18 -14.81
CA ALA A 42 -0.78 -4.87 -15.32
C ALA A 42 -2.00 -3.99 -15.61
N ASP A 43 -3.09 -4.55 -16.15
CA ASP A 43 -4.40 -3.90 -16.27
C ASP A 43 -4.95 -3.47 -14.90
N TRP A 44 -4.88 -4.34 -13.88
CA TRP A 44 -5.21 -3.96 -12.48
C TRP A 44 -4.43 -2.72 -12.03
N GLN A 45 -3.12 -2.72 -12.26
CA GLN A 45 -2.21 -1.67 -11.83
C GLN A 45 -2.40 -0.35 -12.60
N ILE A 46 -2.70 -0.41 -13.90
CA ILE A 46 -3.07 0.76 -14.73
C ILE A 46 -4.33 1.42 -14.16
N ASN A 47 -5.34 0.62 -13.83
CA ASN A 47 -6.55 1.14 -13.21
C ASN A 47 -6.27 1.74 -11.81
N ARG A 48 -5.28 1.22 -11.05
CA ARG A 48 -4.85 1.85 -9.79
C ARG A 48 -4.18 3.21 -10.03
N LEU A 49 -3.33 3.37 -11.05
CA LEU A 49 -2.75 4.68 -11.38
C LEU A 49 -3.83 5.72 -11.70
N ARG A 50 -4.88 5.33 -12.42
CA ARG A 50 -6.05 6.20 -12.64
C ARG A 50 -6.73 6.65 -11.35
N ILE A 51 -6.92 5.73 -10.40
CA ILE A 51 -7.49 6.04 -9.09
C ILE A 51 -6.53 6.90 -8.25
N LEU A 52 -5.23 6.86 -8.50
CA LEU A 52 -4.26 7.78 -7.89
C LEU A 52 -4.26 9.17 -8.54
N GLY A 53 -5.04 9.39 -9.61
CA GLY A 53 -5.20 10.69 -10.26
C GLY A 53 -4.40 10.85 -11.56
N HIS A 54 -3.88 9.77 -12.14
CA HIS A 54 -3.28 9.82 -13.49
C HIS A 54 -4.35 9.77 -14.57
N SER A 55 -4.15 10.52 -15.66
CA SER A 55 -4.97 10.39 -16.87
C SER A 55 -4.53 9.18 -17.71
N SER A 56 -5.38 8.73 -18.65
CA SER A 56 -5.00 7.65 -19.58
C SER A 56 -3.84 8.08 -20.50
N GLU A 57 -3.80 9.36 -20.88
CA GLU A 57 -2.69 9.96 -21.62
C GLU A 57 -1.37 9.93 -20.84
N ASP A 58 -1.39 10.28 -19.54
CA ASP A 58 -0.19 10.24 -18.71
C ASP A 58 0.37 8.82 -18.60
N ILE A 59 -0.52 7.84 -18.38
CA ILE A 59 -0.14 6.43 -18.25
C ILE A 59 0.41 5.90 -19.57
N GLU A 60 -0.25 6.15 -20.71
CA GLU A 60 0.25 5.75 -22.03
C GLU A 60 1.63 6.34 -22.29
N ARG A 61 1.80 7.64 -22.04
CA ARG A 61 3.06 8.35 -22.27
C ARG A 61 4.20 7.74 -21.45
N GLU A 62 3.99 7.47 -20.16
CA GLU A 62 5.02 6.88 -19.31
C GLU A 62 5.31 5.43 -19.68
N ILE A 63 4.31 4.60 -20.00
CA ILE A 63 4.52 3.23 -20.47
C ILE A 63 5.31 3.23 -21.78
N LYS A 64 4.89 4.02 -22.77
CA LYS A 64 5.55 4.16 -24.07
C LYS A 64 7.00 4.61 -23.93
N LYS A 65 7.24 5.65 -23.11
CA LYS A 65 8.57 6.18 -22.82
C LYS A 65 9.46 5.12 -22.18
N THR A 66 8.94 4.39 -21.20
CA THR A 66 9.73 3.38 -20.47
C THR A 66 10.00 2.14 -21.32
N LEU A 67 9.07 1.76 -22.20
CA LEU A 67 9.26 0.68 -23.17
C LEU A 67 10.11 1.10 -24.38
N ASN A 68 10.37 2.40 -24.57
CA ASN A 68 10.92 2.96 -25.80
C ASN A 68 10.15 2.49 -27.06
N ALA A 69 8.82 2.44 -26.94
CA ALA A 69 7.92 1.96 -27.98
C ALA A 69 7.45 3.09 -28.91
N SER A 70 7.09 2.73 -30.13
CA SER A 70 6.35 3.56 -31.06
C SER A 70 4.84 3.54 -30.76
N TYR A 71 4.08 4.50 -31.29
CA TYR A 71 2.62 4.49 -31.15
C TYR A 71 1.95 3.25 -31.77
N PRO A 72 2.34 2.77 -32.96
CA PRO A 72 1.82 1.50 -33.49
C PRO A 72 2.00 0.31 -32.55
N GLU A 73 3.18 0.18 -31.91
CA GLU A 73 3.43 -0.88 -30.93
C GLU A 73 2.55 -0.74 -29.68
N MET A 74 2.25 0.50 -29.26
CA MET A 74 1.31 0.75 -28.16
C MET A 74 -0.12 0.36 -28.53
N PHE A 75 -0.58 0.69 -29.74
CA PHE A 75 -1.91 0.28 -30.20
C PHE A 75 -2.04 -1.24 -30.33
N GLU A 76 -1.02 -1.92 -30.85
CA GLU A 76 -1.01 -3.39 -30.87
C GLU A 76 -1.08 -4.01 -29.45
N LEU A 77 -0.45 -3.37 -28.46
CA LEU A 77 -0.57 -3.81 -27.06
C LEU A 77 -1.98 -3.61 -26.52
N TYR A 78 -2.63 -2.49 -26.86
CA TYR A 78 -3.97 -2.16 -26.41
C TYR A 78 -5.05 -3.02 -27.08
N ASP A 79 -4.96 -3.26 -28.38
CA ASP A 79 -5.87 -4.13 -29.12
C ASP A 79 -5.91 -5.55 -28.51
N LYS A 80 -4.73 -6.13 -28.23
CA LYS A 80 -4.60 -7.45 -27.58
C LYS A 80 -5.28 -7.52 -26.22
N VAL A 81 -5.37 -6.39 -25.51
CA VAL A 81 -5.96 -6.32 -24.18
C VAL A 81 -7.46 -6.22 -24.32
N ILE A 82 -7.93 -5.30 -25.17
CA ILE A 82 -9.35 -5.08 -25.48
C ILE A 82 -10.06 -6.36 -25.91
N GLU A 83 -9.37 -7.26 -26.62
CA GLU A 83 -9.91 -8.56 -27.04
C GLU A 83 -10.12 -9.56 -25.90
N LYS A 84 -9.61 -9.29 -24.68
CA LYS A 84 -9.76 -10.18 -23.51
C LYS A 84 -11.10 -9.92 -22.80
N GLU A 85 -11.80 -10.99 -22.41
CA GLU A 85 -13.13 -10.90 -21.76
C GLU A 85 -13.15 -10.17 -20.40
N TYR A 86 -12.01 -10.02 -19.72
CA TYR A 86 -11.93 -9.51 -18.33
C TYR A 86 -11.11 -8.23 -18.17
N VAL A 87 -11.07 -7.38 -19.20
CA VAL A 87 -10.49 -6.03 -19.07
C VAL A 87 -11.31 -5.22 -18.09
N ARG A 88 -10.65 -4.58 -17.12
CA ARG A 88 -11.36 -3.81 -16.08
C ARG A 88 -12.00 -2.55 -16.61
N ASP A 89 -11.26 -1.88 -17.48
CA ASP A 89 -11.57 -0.52 -17.90
C ASP A 89 -11.13 -0.36 -19.36
N LYS A 90 -12.00 -0.86 -20.25
CA LYS A 90 -11.73 -0.90 -21.69
C LYS A 90 -11.53 0.50 -22.28
N ASP A 91 -12.24 1.49 -21.72
CA ASP A 91 -12.15 2.90 -22.11
C ASP A 91 -10.74 3.47 -21.94
N VAL A 92 -9.93 2.95 -21.00
CA VAL A 92 -8.51 3.35 -20.82
C VAL A 92 -7.69 3.13 -22.08
N TYR A 93 -8.06 2.12 -22.87
CA TYR A 93 -7.31 1.70 -24.05
C TYR A 93 -7.93 2.25 -25.33
N GLU A 94 -9.25 2.47 -25.35
CA GLU A 94 -9.98 2.98 -26.52
C GLU A 94 -10.01 4.51 -26.59
N GLN A 95 -9.98 5.21 -25.45
CA GLN A 95 -10.13 6.66 -25.34
C GLN A 95 -8.99 7.27 -24.52
N ILE A 96 -7.82 7.39 -25.14
CA ILE A 96 -6.69 8.11 -24.55
C ILE A 96 -7.02 9.59 -24.46
N ASN A 97 -7.01 10.15 -23.25
CA ASN A 97 -7.34 11.54 -22.98
C ASN A 97 -6.66 12.04 -21.69
N ALA A 98 -6.74 13.35 -21.48
CA ALA A 98 -6.18 14.03 -20.31
C ALA A 98 -7.13 14.07 -19.09
N GLU A 99 -8.25 13.34 -19.10
CA GLU A 99 -9.19 13.33 -17.99
C GLU A 99 -8.59 12.55 -16.80
N TYR A 100 -8.66 13.15 -15.62
CA TYR A 100 -8.20 12.56 -14.37
C TYR A 100 -9.17 12.92 -13.24
N ILE A 101 -9.05 12.22 -12.11
CA ILE A 101 -9.85 12.47 -10.91
C ILE A 101 -9.11 13.51 -10.05
N PRO A 102 -9.61 14.75 -9.89
CA PRO A 102 -8.99 15.72 -8.99
C PRO A 102 -8.99 15.22 -7.56
N TYR A 103 -7.94 15.54 -6.79
CA TYR A 103 -7.77 15.04 -5.41
C TYR A 103 -8.98 15.36 -4.52
N ASP A 104 -9.52 16.55 -4.66
CA ASP A 104 -10.70 17.07 -3.97
C ASP A 104 -11.99 16.30 -4.30
N GLN A 105 -12.06 15.61 -5.44
CA GLN A 105 -13.16 14.72 -5.82
C GLN A 105 -12.86 13.25 -5.52
N ASN A 106 -11.61 12.92 -5.19
CA ASN A 106 -11.15 11.55 -4.97
C ASN A 106 -11.34 11.10 -3.51
N GLU A 107 -12.59 10.81 -3.14
CA GLU A 107 -12.91 10.35 -1.78
C GLU A 107 -12.09 9.14 -1.35
N GLN A 108 -11.91 8.15 -2.23
CA GLN A 108 -11.14 6.95 -1.90
C GLN A 108 -9.69 7.29 -1.51
N LEU A 109 -9.01 8.09 -2.32
CA LEU A 109 -7.63 8.49 -2.05
C LEU A 109 -7.54 9.30 -0.75
N LYS A 110 -8.47 10.25 -0.55
CA LYS A 110 -8.55 11.05 0.68
C LYS A 110 -8.69 10.17 1.93
N ARG A 111 -9.59 9.18 1.92
CA ARG A 111 -9.78 8.27 3.08
C ARG A 111 -8.56 7.40 3.36
N ILE A 112 -7.92 6.89 2.33
CA ILE A 112 -6.67 6.13 2.51
C ILE A 112 -5.59 7.04 3.10
N THR A 113 -5.43 8.25 2.57
CA THR A 113 -4.45 9.22 3.07
C THR A 113 -4.73 9.61 4.53
N GLU A 114 -5.98 9.92 4.88
CA GLU A 114 -6.40 10.24 6.26
C GLU A 114 -6.11 9.09 7.22
N ALA A 115 -6.48 7.85 6.85
CA ALA A 115 -6.21 6.68 7.69
C ALA A 115 -4.71 6.46 7.93
N ILE A 116 -3.88 6.71 6.91
CA ILE A 116 -2.41 6.63 7.02
C ILE A 116 -1.89 7.73 7.94
N ILE A 117 -2.34 8.97 7.77
CA ILE A 117 -1.94 10.09 8.63
C ILE A 117 -2.26 9.76 10.09
N ASP A 118 -3.49 9.33 10.37
CA ASP A 118 -3.96 9.05 11.72
C ASP A 118 -3.23 7.87 12.39
N GLN A 119 -2.68 6.95 11.61
CA GLN A 119 -1.97 5.78 12.12
C GLN A 119 -0.46 6.01 12.27
N SER A 120 0.10 6.96 11.53
CA SER A 120 1.52 7.25 11.53
C SER A 120 1.96 7.96 12.82
N CYS A 121 3.26 7.93 13.10
CA CYS A 121 3.84 8.78 14.15
C CYS A 121 3.86 10.28 13.72
N GLU A 122 4.25 11.18 14.63
CA GLU A 122 4.24 12.65 14.42
C GLU A 122 4.94 13.13 13.12
N ASP A 123 5.87 12.34 12.58
CA ASP A 123 6.63 12.61 11.35
C ASP A 123 6.08 11.94 10.09
N LEU A 124 4.88 11.35 10.12
CA LEU A 124 4.28 10.55 9.03
C LEU A 124 5.12 9.33 8.61
N GLU A 125 5.85 8.80 9.57
CA GLU A 125 6.67 7.60 9.42
C GLU A 125 6.18 6.52 10.37
N ASN A 126 6.57 5.29 10.09
CA ASN A 126 6.26 4.12 10.90
C ASN A 126 4.75 3.89 11.01
N VAL A 127 4.07 3.84 9.87
CA VAL A 127 2.65 3.50 9.72
C VAL A 127 2.33 2.16 10.38
N THR A 128 3.30 1.23 10.39
CA THR A 128 3.16 -0.07 11.07
C THR A 128 3.25 0.00 12.59
N ASN A 129 3.69 1.13 13.16
CA ASN A 129 4.01 1.31 14.58
C ASN A 129 4.99 0.24 15.10
N SER A 130 5.93 -0.17 14.24
CA SER A 130 6.96 -1.15 14.58
C SER A 130 8.03 -0.53 15.47
N LEU A 131 8.48 -1.29 16.46
CA LEU A 131 9.58 -0.90 17.35
C LEU A 131 10.89 -1.60 16.99
N GLY A 132 10.95 -2.22 15.80
CA GLY A 132 12.14 -2.93 15.36
C GLY A 132 13.35 -2.01 15.28
N PHE A 133 14.47 -2.45 15.85
CA PHE A 133 15.75 -1.72 15.88
C PHE A 133 15.73 -0.38 16.66
N TYR A 134 14.67 -0.10 17.43
CA TYR A 134 14.72 0.97 18.43
C TYR A 134 15.58 0.52 19.61
N LEU A 135 16.36 1.44 20.17
CA LEU A 135 17.16 1.17 21.37
C LEU A 135 16.41 1.67 22.61
N ASP A 136 16.49 0.91 23.69
CA ASP A 136 16.04 1.33 25.02
C ASP A 136 17.24 1.25 25.97
N TYR A 137 17.63 2.40 26.53
CA TYR A 137 18.77 2.50 27.44
C TYR A 137 18.40 2.24 28.91
N GLY A 138 17.22 1.64 29.17
CA GLY A 138 16.78 1.24 30.51
C GLY A 138 16.01 2.32 31.28
N ASN A 139 15.77 3.47 30.65
CA ASN A 139 14.91 4.54 31.19
C ASN A 139 13.51 4.55 30.57
N GLY A 140 13.15 3.52 29.79
CA GLY A 140 11.88 3.41 29.08
C GLY A 140 11.78 4.32 27.86
N ARG A 141 12.82 5.10 27.54
CA ARG A 141 12.86 5.96 26.36
C ARG A 141 13.39 5.18 25.17
N LYS A 142 12.50 4.99 24.18
CA LYS A 142 12.86 4.40 22.89
C LYS A 142 13.58 5.45 22.03
N VAL A 143 14.76 5.11 21.56
CA VAL A 143 15.60 5.94 20.69
C VAL A 143 15.53 5.40 19.28
N LEU A 144 15.12 6.26 18.35
CA LEU A 144 15.10 5.97 16.91
C LEU A 144 16.55 5.83 16.41
N THR A 145 16.84 4.73 15.72
CA THR A 145 18.14 4.49 15.09
C THR A 145 18.05 4.65 13.58
N PRO A 146 19.17 4.91 12.88
CA PRO A 146 19.19 4.89 11.41
C PRO A 146 18.68 3.56 10.84
N LEU A 147 18.97 2.45 11.51
CA LEU A 147 18.49 1.12 11.09
C LEU A 147 16.98 0.97 11.26
N ALA A 148 16.41 1.52 12.33
CA ALA A 148 14.97 1.57 12.54
C ALA A 148 14.27 2.42 11.48
N GLN A 149 14.88 3.51 11.02
CA GLN A 149 14.35 4.33 9.90
C GLN A 149 14.33 3.53 8.60
N VAL A 150 15.43 2.88 8.24
CA VAL A 150 15.49 2.03 7.02
C VAL A 150 14.46 0.91 7.10
N TYR A 151 14.39 0.21 8.23
CA TYR A 151 13.42 -0.85 8.45
C TYR A 151 11.98 -0.33 8.33
N SER A 152 11.63 0.75 9.04
CA SER A 152 10.29 1.33 8.99
C SER A 152 9.94 1.81 7.58
N GLY A 153 10.89 2.36 6.82
CA GLY A 153 10.68 2.77 5.43
C GLY A 153 10.25 1.62 4.51
N TYR A 154 10.87 0.44 4.64
CA TYR A 154 10.43 -0.74 3.88
C TYR A 154 9.02 -1.20 4.28
N LEU A 155 8.69 -1.13 5.58
CA LEU A 155 7.37 -1.51 6.06
C LEU A 155 6.28 -0.52 5.65
N ASP A 156 6.58 0.77 5.67
CA ASP A 156 5.67 1.84 5.26
C ASP A 156 5.36 1.72 3.76
N ALA A 157 6.39 1.54 2.91
CA ALA A 157 6.20 1.28 1.49
C ALA A 157 5.29 0.08 1.25
N ALA A 158 5.48 -1.02 1.99
CA ALA A 158 4.60 -2.17 1.92
C ALA A 158 3.16 -1.87 2.34
N CYS A 159 2.93 -1.03 3.36
CA CYS A 159 1.59 -0.61 3.73
C CYS A 159 0.90 0.17 2.60
N TYR A 160 1.60 1.12 1.97
CA TYR A 160 1.06 1.86 0.82
C TYR A 160 0.74 0.92 -0.35
N ASP A 161 1.65 -0.01 -0.66
CA ASP A 161 1.47 -0.97 -1.75
C ASP A 161 0.21 -1.84 -1.57
N ILE A 162 -0.06 -2.28 -0.33
CA ILE A 162 -1.18 -3.18 -0.01
C ILE A 162 -2.50 -2.40 0.15
N VAL A 163 -2.50 -1.29 0.90
CA VAL A 163 -3.75 -0.57 1.25
C VAL A 163 -4.35 0.15 0.04
N THR A 164 -3.53 0.62 -0.89
CA THR A 164 -4.03 1.16 -2.18
C THR A 164 -4.54 0.06 -3.12
N GLY A 165 -4.31 -1.21 -2.77
CA GLY A 165 -4.62 -2.36 -3.60
C GLY A 165 -3.70 -2.51 -4.81
N ALA A 166 -2.61 -1.75 -4.91
CA ALA A 166 -1.69 -1.81 -6.04
C ALA A 166 -0.96 -3.15 -6.17
N PHE A 167 -0.70 -3.82 -5.04
CA PHE A 167 0.00 -5.10 -4.98
C PHE A 167 -0.64 -6.05 -3.98
N ASP A 168 -0.57 -7.36 -4.25
CA ASP A 168 -0.99 -8.38 -3.29
C ASP A 168 0.01 -8.50 -2.13
N TYR A 169 -0.52 -8.80 -0.93
CA TYR A 169 0.30 -8.85 0.28
C TYR A 169 1.39 -9.93 0.23
N ASN A 170 1.21 -11.04 -0.48
CA ASN A 170 2.23 -12.09 -0.55
C ASN A 170 3.43 -11.63 -1.39
N SER A 171 3.18 -11.00 -2.53
CA SER A 171 4.23 -10.42 -3.38
C SER A 171 5.00 -9.31 -2.66
N VAL A 172 4.28 -8.40 -1.99
CA VAL A 172 4.89 -7.31 -1.21
C VAL A 172 5.76 -7.86 -0.08
N LEU A 173 5.25 -8.81 0.70
CA LEU A 173 6.01 -9.40 1.80
C LEU A 173 7.25 -10.15 1.33
N ARG A 174 7.17 -10.91 0.22
CA ARG A 174 8.36 -11.54 -0.36
C ARG A 174 9.40 -10.51 -0.75
N ARG A 175 8.99 -9.44 -1.45
CA ARG A 175 9.88 -8.34 -1.84
C ARG A 175 10.57 -7.70 -0.63
N VAL A 176 9.79 -7.29 0.38
CA VAL A 176 10.33 -6.62 1.59
C VAL A 176 11.28 -7.54 2.35
N VAL A 177 10.90 -8.81 2.57
CA VAL A 177 11.77 -9.76 3.26
C VAL A 177 13.07 -9.96 2.48
N THR A 178 13.00 -10.11 1.14
CA THR A 178 14.19 -10.21 0.30
C THR A 178 15.08 -8.97 0.43
N GLN A 179 14.52 -7.75 0.37
CA GLN A 179 15.27 -6.51 0.52
C GLN A 179 15.99 -6.43 1.88
N LEU A 180 15.28 -6.72 2.97
CA LEU A 180 15.85 -6.74 4.32
C LEU A 180 16.95 -7.82 4.45
N THR A 181 16.74 -9.02 3.90
CA THR A 181 17.76 -10.06 3.96
C THR A 181 18.98 -9.76 3.08
N ASN A 182 18.79 -9.13 1.91
CA ASN A 182 19.90 -8.74 1.05
C ASN A 182 20.73 -7.61 1.68
N SER A 183 20.13 -6.77 2.53
CA SER A 183 20.85 -5.74 3.31
C SER A 183 21.61 -6.30 4.53
N GLY A 184 21.62 -7.61 4.73
CA GLY A 184 22.29 -8.26 5.87
C GLY A 184 21.43 -8.37 7.14
N LEU A 185 20.19 -7.86 7.16
CA LEU A 185 19.32 -7.99 8.32
C LEU A 185 18.83 -9.45 8.45
N ARG A 186 18.89 -9.99 9.67
CA ARG A 186 18.53 -11.39 9.94
C ARG A 186 17.55 -11.53 11.10
N LYS A 187 17.78 -10.79 12.18
CA LYS A 187 16.98 -10.84 13.41
C LYS A 187 16.75 -9.44 13.94
N ILE A 188 15.68 -9.30 14.72
CA ILE A 188 15.34 -8.11 15.49
C ILE A 188 15.26 -8.52 16.95
N ASP A 189 16.12 -7.93 17.77
CA ASP A 189 16.08 -8.07 19.21
C ASP A 189 15.25 -6.93 19.79
N TYR A 190 14.13 -7.27 20.42
CA TYR A 190 13.24 -6.31 21.05
C TYR A 190 13.67 -6.07 22.51
N SER A 191 13.41 -4.87 23.02
CA SER A 191 13.70 -4.52 24.42
C SER A 191 12.97 -5.41 25.44
N SER A 192 11.91 -6.10 25.03
CA SER A 192 11.22 -7.12 25.84
C SER A 192 12.02 -8.41 26.05
N GLY A 193 13.24 -8.53 25.52
CA GLY A 193 14.05 -9.75 25.54
C GLY A 193 13.64 -10.80 24.50
N ARG A 194 12.68 -10.48 23.62
CA ARG A 194 12.25 -11.35 22.53
C ARG A 194 13.09 -11.09 21.29
N ALA A 195 13.54 -12.15 20.64
CA ALA A 195 14.19 -12.08 19.33
C ALA A 195 13.31 -12.73 18.27
N ASP A 196 12.98 -11.99 17.21
CA ASP A 196 12.28 -12.55 16.05
C ASP A 196 13.21 -12.52 14.82
N ARG A 197 13.08 -13.50 13.92
CA ARG A 197 13.69 -13.39 12.59
C ARG A 197 13.04 -12.25 11.81
N VAL A 198 13.80 -11.62 10.93
CA VAL A 198 13.37 -10.41 10.22
C VAL A 198 12.12 -10.64 9.35
N ASP A 199 11.97 -11.83 8.77
CA ASP A 199 10.80 -12.23 8.00
C ASP A 199 9.52 -12.30 8.84
N VAL A 200 9.62 -12.90 10.03
CA VAL A 200 8.52 -12.97 11.01
C VAL A 200 8.14 -11.57 11.49
N ALA A 201 9.14 -10.77 11.85
CA ALA A 201 8.93 -9.41 12.35
C ALA A 201 8.30 -8.50 11.29
N ALA A 202 8.84 -8.50 10.06
CA ALA A 202 8.31 -7.70 8.94
C ALA A 202 6.87 -8.10 8.60
N ARG A 203 6.58 -9.41 8.46
CA ARG A 203 5.22 -9.88 8.21
C ARG A 203 4.25 -9.43 9.28
N ARG A 204 4.61 -9.61 10.55
CA ARG A 204 3.75 -9.20 11.67
C ARG A 204 3.48 -7.71 11.65
N ALA A 205 4.52 -6.88 11.47
CA ALA A 205 4.39 -5.43 11.46
C ALA A 205 3.52 -4.94 10.29
N VAL A 206 3.79 -5.39 9.06
CA VAL A 206 3.00 -5.01 7.88
C VAL A 206 1.56 -5.46 8.02
N MET A 207 1.29 -6.73 8.35
CA MET A 207 -0.08 -7.23 8.44
C MET A 207 -0.87 -6.55 9.56
N THR A 208 -0.23 -6.26 10.71
CA THR A 208 -0.87 -5.50 11.78
C THR A 208 -1.17 -4.07 11.32
N GLY A 209 -0.23 -3.43 10.62
CA GLY A 209 -0.39 -2.09 10.08
C GLY A 209 -1.55 -2.01 9.07
N VAL A 210 -1.58 -2.93 8.11
CA VAL A 210 -2.65 -3.03 7.10
C VAL A 210 -4.00 -3.27 7.76
N VAL A 211 -4.11 -4.22 8.70
CA VAL A 211 -5.39 -4.49 9.38
C VAL A 211 -5.92 -3.27 10.12
N LYS A 212 -5.04 -2.51 10.81
CA LYS A 212 -5.44 -1.26 11.48
C LYS A 212 -5.92 -0.19 10.49
N LEU A 213 -5.25 -0.03 9.35
CA LEU A 213 -5.65 0.90 8.31
C LEU A 213 -7.00 0.50 7.70
N THR A 214 -7.17 -0.78 7.38
CA THR A 214 -8.44 -1.32 6.87
C THR A 214 -9.55 -1.13 7.88
N HIS A 215 -9.32 -1.38 9.18
CA HIS A 215 -10.31 -1.13 10.22
C HIS A 215 -10.73 0.34 10.27
N LYS A 216 -9.80 1.30 10.23
CA LYS A 216 -10.13 2.74 10.18
C LYS A 216 -11.02 3.11 8.99
N ILE A 217 -10.71 2.58 7.81
CA ILE A 217 -11.50 2.82 6.58
C ILE A 217 -12.89 2.16 6.70
N THR A 218 -12.96 0.95 7.27
CA THR A 218 -14.23 0.25 7.51
C THR A 218 -15.10 1.00 8.51
N GLU A 219 -14.54 1.47 9.62
CA GLU A 219 -15.25 2.28 10.62
C GLU A 219 -15.81 3.55 9.97
N TYR A 220 -15.01 4.26 9.15
CA TYR A 220 -15.49 5.41 8.40
C TYR A 220 -16.72 5.07 7.53
N HIS A 221 -16.67 4.01 6.72
CA HIS A 221 -17.80 3.60 5.90
C HIS A 221 -19.01 3.17 6.73
N MET A 222 -18.80 2.52 7.86
CA MET A 222 -19.87 2.14 8.77
C MET A 222 -20.61 3.36 9.33
N GLU A 223 -19.89 4.44 9.67
CA GLU A 223 -20.54 5.70 10.09
C GLU A 223 -21.36 6.30 8.96
N GLN A 224 -20.85 6.32 7.74
CA GLN A 224 -21.56 6.89 6.58
C GLN A 224 -22.81 6.08 6.21
N LEU A 225 -22.75 4.76 6.35
CA LEU A 225 -23.86 3.86 6.02
C LEU A 225 -24.82 3.62 7.19
N GLY A 226 -24.55 4.18 8.37
CA GLY A 226 -25.35 3.94 9.57
C GLY A 226 -25.32 2.49 10.04
N CYS A 227 -24.20 1.78 9.86
CA CYS A 227 -24.07 0.39 10.26
C CYS A 227 -24.00 0.26 11.80
N GLU A 228 -24.98 -0.41 12.39
CA GLU A 228 -25.04 -0.64 13.85
C GLU A 228 -24.37 -1.95 14.30
N TYR A 229 -24.10 -2.86 13.37
CA TYR A 229 -23.63 -4.21 13.66
C TYR A 229 -22.44 -4.60 12.80
N VAL A 230 -21.52 -5.38 13.38
CA VAL A 230 -20.35 -5.95 12.69
C VAL A 230 -20.25 -7.44 12.94
N GLU A 231 -19.79 -8.17 11.93
CA GLU A 231 -19.36 -9.55 12.09
C GLU A 231 -17.85 -9.59 12.36
N VAL A 232 -17.46 -10.30 13.42
CA VAL A 232 -16.04 -10.58 13.67
C VAL A 232 -15.60 -11.72 12.75
N SER A 233 -14.53 -11.49 11.99
CA SER A 233 -13.93 -12.51 11.13
C SER A 233 -13.54 -13.78 11.90
N TRP A 234 -13.84 -14.93 11.29
CA TRP A 234 -13.50 -16.25 11.84
C TRP A 234 -12.28 -16.82 11.12
N HIS A 235 -11.38 -17.45 11.88
CA HIS A 235 -10.30 -18.24 11.27
C HIS A 235 -9.98 -19.51 12.06
N ALA A 236 -9.45 -20.50 11.35
CA ALA A 236 -8.93 -21.72 11.94
C ALA A 236 -7.70 -21.40 12.82
N GLY A 237 -7.59 -22.07 13.97
CA GLY A 237 -6.45 -21.90 14.89
C GLY A 237 -6.49 -20.64 15.77
N ALA A 238 -7.65 -19.99 15.91
CA ALA A 238 -7.82 -18.94 16.91
C ALA A 238 -7.50 -19.45 18.32
N ARG A 239 -6.90 -18.59 19.16
CA ARG A 239 -6.67 -18.93 20.57
C ARG A 239 -8.01 -19.22 21.24
N PRO A 240 -8.08 -20.13 22.23
CA PRO A 240 -9.35 -20.45 22.91
C PRO A 240 -10.11 -19.23 23.42
N SER A 241 -9.40 -18.19 23.88
CA SER A 241 -9.98 -16.92 24.32
C SER A 241 -10.60 -16.07 23.20
N HIS A 242 -10.19 -16.28 21.95
CA HIS A 242 -10.70 -15.61 20.76
C HIS A 242 -11.81 -16.42 20.07
N SER A 243 -11.71 -17.76 20.15
CA SER A 243 -12.69 -18.70 19.58
C SER A 243 -14.11 -18.47 20.06
N VAL A 244 -14.30 -17.96 21.28
CA VAL A 244 -15.62 -17.71 21.86
C VAL A 244 -16.38 -16.57 21.20
N TRP A 245 -15.69 -15.64 20.54
CA TRP A 245 -16.30 -14.44 19.98
C TRP A 245 -16.14 -14.25 18.46
N GLN A 246 -15.21 -14.94 17.79
CA GLN A 246 -15.10 -14.92 16.33
C GLN A 246 -16.31 -15.56 15.61
N GLY A 247 -16.63 -15.10 14.40
CA GLY A 247 -17.77 -15.58 13.59
C GLY A 247 -19.15 -15.20 14.14
N LYS A 248 -19.20 -14.18 15.01
CA LYS A 248 -20.43 -13.68 15.64
C LYS A 248 -20.63 -12.21 15.31
N VAL A 249 -21.89 -11.79 15.40
CA VAL A 249 -22.31 -10.41 15.17
C VAL A 249 -22.38 -9.66 16.50
N TYR A 250 -21.84 -8.45 16.53
CA TYR A 250 -21.86 -7.56 17.69
C TYR A 250 -22.43 -6.22 17.33
N LYS A 251 -23.09 -5.57 18.29
CA LYS A 251 -23.40 -4.15 18.18
C LYS A 251 -22.10 -3.36 18.23
N TRP A 252 -21.87 -2.52 17.24
CA TRP A 252 -20.72 -1.64 17.21
C TRP A 252 -20.94 -0.48 18.17
N ASN A 253 -20.13 -0.42 19.23
CA ASN A 253 -20.09 0.71 20.16
C ASN A 253 -18.71 1.35 20.05
N LYS A 254 -18.69 2.64 19.69
CA LYS A 254 -17.50 3.48 19.58
C LYS A 254 -16.91 3.80 20.96
#